data_AF-A0A1X7FZ61-F1
#
_entry.id   AF-A0A1X7FZ61-F1
#
_cell.length_a   1.000
_cell.length_b   1.000
_cell.length_c   1.000
_cell.angle_alpha   90.00
_cell.angle_beta   90.00
_cell.angle_gamma   90.00
#
_symmetry.space_group_name_H-M   'P 1'
#
loop_
_entity.id
_entity.type
_entity.pdbx_description
1 polymer ?
#
loop_
_entity_poly.entity_id
_entity_poly.type
_entity_poly.pdbx_seq_one_letter_code
_entity_poly.pdbx_strand_id
1 'polypeptide(L)'
;MSERLNHMRQVPTLTQKLTELTFALKKSTIGQAILSLIEIRASQLNGCAFCLDMHIKQARLNGERELRIHHVAIWRESSLFSDRERVALMWTEALTRLSPQGVSDDVYAEARAQFSDD
;
A
#
# COMPACT_ATOMS: atom_id res chain seq x y z
N MET A 1 15.25 -1.65 -15.62
CA MET A 1 14.47 -2.84 -15.99
C MET A 1 14.06 -2.70 -17.44
N SER A 2 14.27 -3.71 -18.29
CA SER A 2 13.70 -3.72 -19.64
C SER A 2 12.26 -4.23 -19.58
N GLU A 3 11.34 -3.50 -20.22
CA GLU A 3 9.94 -3.93 -20.36
C GLU A 3 9.89 -5.20 -21.24
N ARG A 4 9.30 -6.29 -20.73
CA ARG A 4 9.11 -7.53 -21.50
C ARG A 4 7.85 -7.49 -22.37
N LEU A 5 6.79 -6.84 -21.88
CA LEU A 5 5.50 -6.71 -22.54
C LEU A 5 4.84 -5.40 -22.15
N ASN A 6 4.36 -4.66 -23.15
CA ASN A 6 3.63 -3.41 -22.93
C ASN A 6 2.13 -3.69 -22.79
N HIS A 7 1.65 -3.95 -21.57
CA HIS A 7 0.25 -4.28 -21.32
C HIS A 7 -0.72 -3.13 -21.67
N MET A 8 -0.27 -1.87 -21.59
CA MET A 8 -1.07 -0.70 -22.01
C MET A 8 -1.46 -0.81 -23.50
N ARG A 9 -0.55 -1.29 -24.34
CA ARG A 9 -0.77 -1.50 -25.77
C ARG A 9 -1.53 -2.80 -26.07
N GLN A 10 -1.22 -3.88 -25.35
CA GLN A 10 -1.78 -5.20 -25.64
C GLN A 10 -3.21 -5.38 -25.13
N VAL A 11 -3.54 -4.80 -23.96
CA VAL A 11 -4.83 -4.93 -23.29
C VAL A 11 -5.31 -3.57 -22.75
N PRO A 12 -5.54 -2.58 -23.63
CA PRO A 12 -5.83 -1.20 -23.22
C PRO A 12 -7.10 -1.09 -22.35
N THR A 13 -8.15 -1.84 -22.67
CA THR A 13 -9.41 -1.81 -21.90
C THR A 13 -9.22 -2.30 -20.47
N LEU A 14 -8.51 -3.41 -20.26
CA LEU A 14 -8.24 -3.94 -18.91
C LEU A 14 -7.33 -3.01 -18.11
N THR A 15 -6.34 -2.45 -18.78
CA THR A 15 -5.44 -1.45 -18.21
C THR A 15 -6.20 -0.20 -17.75
N GLN A 16 -7.15 0.27 -18.55
CA GLN A 16 -8.01 1.40 -18.18
C GLN A 16 -8.85 1.08 -16.94
N LYS A 17 -9.42 -0.13 -16.85
CA LYS A 17 -10.16 -0.57 -15.66
C LYS A 17 -9.32 -0.63 -14.40
N LEU A 18 -8.07 -1.11 -14.49
CA LEU A 18 -7.15 -1.09 -13.36
C LEU A 18 -6.82 0.35 -12.92
N THR A 19 -6.68 1.26 -13.88
CA THR A 19 -6.44 2.68 -13.63
C THR A 19 -7.65 3.34 -12.94
N GLU A 20 -8.87 3.08 -13.42
CA GLU A 20 -10.11 3.54 -12.81
C GLU A 20 -10.25 3.08 -11.35
N LEU A 21 -9.95 1.80 -11.07
CA LEU A 21 -9.93 1.26 -9.71
C LEU A 21 -8.95 2.05 -8.81
N THR A 22 -7.74 2.29 -9.31
CA THR A 22 -6.71 3.03 -8.58
C THR A 22 -7.18 4.45 -8.24
N PHE A 23 -7.80 5.16 -9.19
CA PHE A 23 -8.32 6.50 -8.95
C PHE A 23 -9.53 6.52 -7.99
N ALA A 24 -10.38 5.50 -8.01
CA ALA A 24 -11.47 5.37 -7.07
C ALA A 24 -10.95 5.21 -5.63
N LEU A 25 -9.92 4.38 -5.42
CA LEU A 25 -9.29 4.19 -4.11
C LEU A 25 -8.67 5.48 -3.55
N LYS A 26 -8.13 6.35 -4.40
CA LYS A 26 -7.61 7.67 -3.98
C LYS A 26 -8.68 8.61 -3.42
N LYS A 27 -9.97 8.33 -3.67
CA LYS A 27 -11.11 9.07 -3.12
C LYS A 27 -11.70 8.41 -1.88
N SER A 28 -11.10 7.33 -1.38
CA SER A 28 -11.57 6.62 -0.19
C SER A 28 -11.34 7.42 1.11
N THR A 29 -12.08 7.04 2.14
CA THR A 29 -12.02 7.57 3.51
C THR A 29 -10.74 7.20 4.26
N ILE A 30 -9.95 6.25 3.75
CA ILE A 30 -8.68 5.80 4.33
C ILE A 30 -7.66 6.94 4.45
N GLY A 31 -7.74 7.92 3.54
CA GLY A 31 -6.87 9.09 3.53
C GLY A 31 -5.54 8.85 2.82
N GLN A 32 -5.04 9.90 2.17
CA GLN A 32 -3.91 9.82 1.25
C GLN A 32 -2.60 9.39 1.93
N ALA A 33 -2.39 9.77 3.20
CA ALA A 33 -1.19 9.42 3.95
C ALA A 33 -1.08 7.89 4.14
N ILE A 34 -2.14 7.25 4.64
CA ILE A 34 -2.15 5.78 4.85
C ILE A 34 -2.01 5.07 3.51
N LEU A 35 -2.72 5.51 2.46
CA LEU A 35 -2.61 4.92 1.12
C LEU A 35 -1.16 4.90 0.62
N SER A 36 -0.43 6.01 0.76
CA SER A 36 0.98 6.08 0.35
C SER A 36 1.87 5.10 1.13
N LEU A 37 1.65 4.93 2.44
CA LEU A 37 2.43 3.99 3.24
C LEU A 37 2.19 2.52 2.83
N ILE A 38 0.93 2.13 2.65
CA ILE A 38 0.58 0.74 2.32
C ILE A 38 1.00 0.38 0.90
N GLU A 39 0.90 1.30 -0.06
CA GLU A 39 1.35 1.09 -1.44
C GLU A 39 2.87 0.89 -1.50
N ILE A 40 3.64 1.69 -0.75
CA ILE A 40 5.09 1.52 -0.61
C ILE A 40 5.39 0.15 0.01
N ARG A 41 4.72 -0.20 1.12
CA ARG A 41 5.02 -1.45 1.84
C ARG A 41 4.67 -2.69 1.01
N ALA A 42 3.50 -2.72 0.37
CA ALA A 42 3.11 -3.81 -0.52
C ALA A 42 4.11 -3.95 -1.69
N SER A 43 4.54 -2.84 -2.29
CA SER A 43 5.53 -2.83 -3.36
C SER A 43 6.88 -3.41 -2.94
N GLN A 44 7.34 -3.08 -1.72
CA GLN A 44 8.57 -3.65 -1.14
C GLN A 44 8.45 -5.17 -0.96
N LEU A 45 7.34 -5.63 -0.39
CA LEU A 45 7.13 -7.06 -0.11
C LEU A 45 7.02 -7.90 -1.39
N ASN A 46 6.41 -7.34 -2.44
CA ASN A 46 6.25 -7.96 -3.75
C ASN A 46 7.48 -7.82 -4.66
N GLY A 47 8.49 -7.03 -4.27
CA GLY A 47 9.67 -6.78 -5.09
C GLY A 47 9.39 -6.03 -6.39
N CYS A 48 8.29 -5.25 -6.46
CA CYS A 48 7.95 -4.47 -7.66
C CYS A 48 8.72 -3.14 -7.66
N ALA A 49 9.89 -3.10 -8.30
CA ALA A 49 10.71 -1.87 -8.36
C ALA A 49 10.01 -0.72 -9.09
N PHE A 50 9.17 -1.00 -10.09
CA PHE A 50 8.39 0.03 -10.79
C PHE A 50 7.35 0.66 -9.86
N CYS A 51 6.58 -0.17 -9.17
CA CYS A 51 5.58 0.27 -8.20
C CYS A 51 6.23 1.06 -7.08
N LEU A 52 7.34 0.55 -6.53
CA LEU A 52 8.06 1.20 -5.44
C LEU A 52 8.54 2.61 -5.83
N ASP A 53 9.18 2.76 -6.99
CA ASP A 53 9.63 4.07 -7.50
C ASP A 53 8.45 5.04 -7.70
N MET A 54 7.37 4.55 -8.33
CA MET A 54 6.16 5.34 -8.56
C MET A 54 5.52 5.82 -7.25
N HIS A 55 5.31 4.92 -6.28
CA HIS A 55 4.63 5.24 -5.02
C HIS A 55 5.48 6.12 -4.10
N ILE A 56 6.82 5.95 -4.08
CA ILE A 56 7.71 6.89 -3.37
C ILE A 56 7.59 8.30 -3.95
N LYS A 57 7.62 8.44 -5.28
CA LYS A 57 7.46 9.75 -5.95
C LYS A 57 6.11 10.38 -5.63
N GLN A 58 5.02 9.60 -5.68
CA GLN A 58 3.69 10.08 -5.33
C GLN A 58 3.59 10.50 -3.85
N ALA A 59 4.13 9.71 -2.93
CA ALA A 59 4.16 10.04 -1.51
C ALA A 59 4.87 11.37 -1.24
N ARG A 60 6.03 11.59 -1.88
CA ARG A 60 6.78 12.86 -1.81
C ARG A 60 5.98 14.04 -2.35
N LEU A 61 5.34 13.88 -3.51
CA LEU A 61 4.49 14.92 -4.11
C LEU A 61 3.30 15.27 -3.21
N ASN A 62 2.80 14.29 -2.44
CA ASN A 62 1.72 14.46 -1.48
C ASN A 62 2.19 14.94 -0.10
N GLY A 63 3.48 15.27 0.08
CA GLY A 63 4.01 15.86 1.31
C GLY A 63 4.41 14.86 2.39
N GLU A 64 4.52 13.56 2.09
CA GLU A 64 5.05 12.59 3.04
C GLU A 64 6.54 12.87 3.33
N ARG A 65 6.95 12.62 4.58
CA ARG A 65 8.29 12.92 5.08
C ARG A 65 9.28 11.84 4.65
N GLU A 66 10.44 12.26 4.16
CA GLU A 66 11.52 11.37 3.72
C GLU A 66 11.88 10.28 4.74
N LEU A 67 12.07 10.68 6.01
CA LEU A 67 12.46 9.74 7.05
C LEU A 67 11.40 8.64 7.25
N ARG A 68 10.12 8.96 7.12
CA ARG A 68 9.04 7.98 7.20
C ARG A 68 9.09 7.02 6.02
N ILE A 69 9.27 7.51 4.80
CA ILE A 69 9.41 6.67 3.60
C ILE A 69 10.52 5.61 3.79
N HIS A 70 11.67 6.01 4.33
CA HIS A 70 12.76 5.08 4.63
C HIS A 70 12.40 4.10 5.75
N HIS A 71 11.69 4.54 6.78
CA HIS A 71 11.30 3.71 7.91
C HIS A 71 10.13 2.77 7.62
N VAL A 72 9.38 2.92 6.50
CA VAL A 72 8.28 2.00 6.15
C VAL A 72 8.75 0.54 6.12
N ALA A 73 9.97 0.27 5.68
CA ALA A 73 10.50 -1.10 5.62
C ALA A 73 10.67 -1.76 6.99
N ILE A 74 10.85 -0.96 8.04
CA ILE A 74 11.12 -1.36 9.43
C ILE A 74 10.08 -0.77 10.40
N TRP A 75 8.86 -0.52 9.92
CA TRP A 75 7.87 0.30 10.61
C TRP A 75 7.57 -0.15 12.05
N ARG A 76 7.69 -1.46 12.34
CA ARG A 76 7.46 -2.03 13.68
C ARG A 76 8.37 -1.42 14.73
N GLU A 77 9.61 -1.13 14.37
CA GLU A 77 10.64 -0.54 15.25
C GLU A 77 10.67 1.00 15.18
N SER A 78 9.86 1.61 14.32
CA SER A 78 9.83 3.05 14.12
C SER A 78 8.72 3.69 14.96
N SER A 79 9.08 4.69 15.76
CA SER A 79 8.14 5.55 16.51
C SER A 79 7.45 6.61 15.65
N LEU A 80 7.75 6.66 14.34
CA LEU A 80 7.25 7.71 13.44
C LEU A 80 5.83 7.49 12.93
N PHE A 81 5.22 6.34 13.24
CA PHE A 81 3.90 5.92 12.74
C PHE A 81 2.92 5.85 13.90
N SER A 82 1.72 6.40 13.69
CA SER A 82 0.61 6.31 14.65
C SER A 82 0.06 4.89 14.73
N ASP A 83 -0.71 4.58 15.78
CA ASP A 83 -1.32 3.26 15.95
C ASP A 83 -2.20 2.85 14.76
N ARG A 84 -2.99 3.80 14.23
CA ARG A 84 -3.80 3.60 13.03
C ARG A 84 -2.96 3.24 11.79
N GLU A 85 -1.82 3.91 11.60
CA GLU A 85 -0.89 3.62 10.50
C GLU A 85 -0.18 2.27 10.67
N ARG A 86 0.20 1.94 11.91
CA ARG A 86 0.82 0.65 12.27
C ARG A 86 -0.13 -0.50 11.98
N VAL A 87 -1.40 -0.36 12.34
CA VAL A 87 -2.44 -1.35 12.04
C VAL A 87 -2.67 -1.46 10.52
N ALA A 88 -2.68 -0.35 9.77
CA ALA A 88 -2.76 -0.41 8.31
C ALA A 88 -1.58 -1.14 7.67
N LEU A 89 -0.35 -0.91 8.16
CA LEU A 89 0.86 -1.57 7.69
C LEU A 89 0.88 -3.06 8.06
N MET A 90 0.41 -3.42 9.26
CA MET A 90 0.21 -4.81 9.66
C MET A 90 -0.80 -5.51 8.73
N TRP A 91 -1.96 -4.90 8.51
CA TRP A 91 -3.00 -5.43 7.64
C TRP A 91 -2.49 -5.61 6.21
N THR A 92 -1.71 -4.64 5.72
CA THR A 92 -1.04 -4.71 4.42
C THR A 92 -0.08 -5.90 4.33
N GLU A 93 0.75 -6.13 5.35
CA GLU A 93 1.65 -7.30 5.39
C GLU A 93 0.88 -8.61 5.38
N ALA A 94 -0.17 -8.73 6.19
CA ALA A 94 -1.00 -9.93 6.29
C ALA A 94 -1.67 -10.28 4.95
N LEU A 95 -2.22 -9.29 4.24
CA LEU A 95 -2.84 -9.50 2.94
C LEU A 95 -1.84 -9.67 1.79
N THR A 96 -0.70 -9.00 1.84
CA THR A 96 0.33 -9.13 0.78
C THR A 96 1.01 -10.49 0.82
N ARG A 97 1.26 -11.02 2.02
CA ARG A 97 1.81 -12.36 2.24
C ARG A 97 0.76 -13.27 2.86
N LEU A 98 -0.37 -13.41 2.17
CA LEU A 98 -1.51 -14.16 2.65
C LEU A 98 -1.13 -15.62 2.92
N SER A 99 -1.32 -16.04 4.16
CA SER A 99 -1.09 -17.43 4.56
C SER A 99 -2.18 -18.36 3.99
N PRO A 100 -1.92 -19.66 3.84
CA PRO A 100 -2.97 -20.63 3.49
C PRO A 100 -4.14 -20.68 4.47
N GLN A 101 -3.91 -20.27 5.73
CA GLN A 101 -4.93 -20.17 6.78
C GLN A 101 -5.69 -18.83 6.73
N GLY A 102 -5.35 -17.95 5.78
CA GLY A 102 -5.92 -16.61 5.67
C GLY A 102 -5.31 -15.63 6.67
N VAL A 103 -6.12 -14.64 7.07
CA VAL A 103 -5.80 -13.66 8.10
C VAL A 103 -6.45 -14.10 9.41
N SER A 104 -5.74 -14.05 10.54
CA SER A 104 -6.30 -14.42 11.83
C SER A 104 -7.34 -13.42 12.33
N ASP A 105 -8.26 -13.90 13.16
CA ASP A 105 -9.29 -13.07 13.79
C ASP A 105 -8.68 -11.94 14.65
N ASP A 106 -7.55 -12.18 15.32
CA ASP A 106 -6.84 -11.16 16.10
C ASP A 106 -6.36 -9.99 15.23
N VAL A 107 -5.76 -10.29 14.06
CA VAL A 107 -5.28 -9.27 13.12
C VAL A 107 -6.46 -8.49 12.53
N TYR A 108 -7.58 -9.16 12.27
CA TYR A 108 -8.81 -8.52 11.83
C TYR A 108 -9.42 -7.63 12.93
N ALA A 109 -9.45 -8.10 14.18
CA ALA A 109 -9.96 -7.35 15.33
C ALA A 109 -9.15 -6.08 15.58
N GLU A 110 -7.81 -6.14 15.47
CA GLU A 110 -6.94 -4.97 15.54
C GLU A 110 -7.24 -3.96 14.42
N ALA A 111 -7.45 -4.43 13.18
CA ALA A 111 -7.88 -3.57 12.07
C ALA A 111 -9.22 -2.90 12.38
N ARG A 112 -10.20 -3.66 12.88
CA ARG A 112 -11.53 -3.13 13.23
C ARG A 112 -11.51 -2.15 14.40
N ALA A 113 -10.54 -2.25 15.30
CA ALA A 113 -10.40 -1.26 16.37
C ALA A 113 -9.98 0.13 15.85
N GLN A 114 -9.31 0.21 14.69
CA GLN A 114 -8.78 1.46 14.12
C GLN A 114 -9.57 1.98 12.91
N PHE A 115 -10.34 1.11 12.23
CA PHE A 115 -11.04 1.42 10.98
C PHE A 115 -12.51 1.02 11.05
N SER A 116 -13.37 1.83 10.42
CA SER A 116 -14.77 1.50 10.12
C SER A 116 -14.87 0.44 9.03
N ASP A 117 -16.08 -0.06 8.78
CA ASP A 117 -16.36 -0.95 7.64
C ASP A 117 -16.35 -0.21 6.28
N ASP A 118 -16.56 1.11 6.31
CA ASP A 118 -16.39 2.04 5.18
C ASP A 118 -14.95 2.60 5.10
#